data_AF-A0A4V3WHD6-F1
#
_entry.id   AF-A0A4V3WHD6-F1
#
_cell.length_a   1.000
_cell.length_b   1.000
_cell.length_c   1.000
_cell.angle_alpha   90.00
_cell.angle_beta   90.00
_cell.angle_gamma   90.00
#
_symmetry.space_group_name_H-M   'P 1'
#
loop_
_entity.id
_entity.type
_entity.pdbx_description
1 polymer ?
#
loop_
_entity_poly.entity_id
_entity_poly.type
_entity_poly.pdbx_seq_one_letter_code
_entity_poly.pdbx_strand_id
1 'polypeptide(L)'
;MNWMQVEQYLQHDDRCVLPLGSTEQHAYLSLAVDNILPSKLAYEAAGPLDIPVFPVLPYGITPYFRGYPGSVTLRVDTYLSVVRDILDGLYEQGFRRILIVNGHGGNSPALGLSGEWMADHPGAQVKFHNWWNAPRVWAQVQATDSNASHASWMENFPWTRLGGVTMPDVEKPAVNLDRLRLLSPQALRNYLGEGNYGGRFQRPDADMQAIWDVAVQETRDLLDGGWVE
;
A
#
# COMPACT_ATOMS: atom_id res chain seq x y z
N MET A 1 -19.15 10.78 -1.48
CA MET A 1 -20.55 10.39 -1.26
C MET A 1 -21.02 10.97 0.06
N ASN A 2 -22.31 11.29 0.20
CA ASN A 2 -22.95 11.47 1.52
C ASN A 2 -23.56 10.13 1.99
N TRP A 3 -24.05 10.07 3.23
CA TRP A 3 -24.57 8.81 3.79
C TRP A 3 -25.80 8.26 3.05
N MET A 4 -26.68 9.12 2.52
CA MET A 4 -27.83 8.68 1.71
C MET A 4 -27.40 8.02 0.40
N GLN A 5 -26.32 8.50 -0.22
CA GLN A 5 -25.75 7.86 -1.41
C GLN A 5 -25.13 6.50 -1.09
N VAL A 6 -24.54 6.34 0.09
CA VAL A 6 -24.05 5.03 0.55
C VAL A 6 -25.21 4.07 0.82
N GLU A 7 -26.28 4.55 1.44
CA GLU A 7 -27.51 3.75 1.63
C GLU A 7 -28.09 3.28 0.29
N GLN A 8 -28.13 4.15 -0.73
CA GLN A 8 -28.56 3.79 -2.09
C GLN A 8 -27.61 2.81 -2.77
N TYR A 9 -26.29 2.98 -2.60
CA TYR A 9 -25.27 2.06 -3.12
C TYR A 9 -25.48 0.63 -2.61
N LEU A 10 -25.67 0.50 -1.30
CA LEU A 10 -25.84 -0.79 -0.62
C LEU A 10 -27.11 -1.56 -1.01
N GLN A 11 -28.04 -0.94 -1.74
CA GLN A 11 -29.20 -1.64 -2.30
C GLN A 11 -28.84 -2.55 -3.49
N HIS A 12 -27.69 -2.35 -4.11
CA HIS A 12 -27.31 -3.05 -5.34
C HIS A 12 -25.89 -3.60 -5.36
N ASP A 13 -24.98 -3.08 -4.53
CA ASP A 13 -23.62 -3.61 -4.39
C ASP A 13 -23.12 -3.40 -2.95
N ASP A 14 -22.34 -4.34 -2.46
CA ASP A 14 -21.80 -4.38 -1.09
C ASP A 14 -20.26 -4.43 -1.10
N ARG A 15 -19.67 -4.08 -2.23
CA ARG A 15 -18.22 -3.94 -2.40
C ARG A 15 -17.72 -2.61 -1.85
N CYS A 16 -16.52 -2.63 -1.29
CA CYS A 16 -15.78 -1.40 -1.03
C CYS A 16 -14.28 -1.62 -1.08
N VAL A 17 -13.54 -0.51 -1.11
CA VAL A 17 -12.07 -0.51 -1.05
C VAL A 17 -11.60 0.17 0.23
N LEU A 18 -10.68 -0.48 0.94
CA LEU A 18 -9.99 0.06 2.09
C LEU A 18 -8.49 0.20 1.79
N PRO A 19 -7.99 1.41 1.50
CA PRO A 19 -6.56 1.63 1.37
C PRO A 19 -5.86 1.58 2.74
N LEU A 20 -4.76 0.86 2.84
CA LEU A 20 -3.90 0.84 4.03
C LEU A 20 -2.52 1.39 3.67
N GLY A 21 -2.04 2.37 4.42
CA GLY A 21 -0.76 3.03 4.15
C GLY A 21 0.19 3.05 5.34
N SER A 22 1.13 3.99 5.31
CA SER A 22 2.13 4.25 6.34
C SER A 22 2.68 5.67 6.18
N THR A 23 3.22 6.23 7.25
CA THR A 23 3.97 7.49 7.21
C THR A 23 5.41 7.20 7.60
N GLU A 24 6.29 7.09 6.61
CA GLU A 24 7.67 6.62 6.79
C GLU A 24 8.66 7.16 5.78
N GLN A 25 9.94 7.08 6.15
CA GLN A 25 11.05 7.50 5.30
C GLN A 25 11.01 6.81 3.93
N HIS A 26 11.14 7.61 2.87
CA HIS A 26 11.29 7.12 1.50
C HIS A 26 12.43 7.84 0.79
N ALA A 27 13.60 7.91 1.45
CA ALA A 27 14.75 8.67 1.00
C ALA A 27 14.39 10.12 0.59
N TYR A 28 14.38 10.40 -0.71
CA TYR A 28 14.12 11.73 -1.28
C TYR A 28 12.65 11.99 -1.63
N LEU A 29 11.76 11.01 -1.42
CA LEU A 29 10.33 11.11 -1.71
C LEU A 29 9.54 11.61 -0.49
N SER A 30 8.25 11.88 -0.72
CA SER A 30 7.30 12.19 0.35
C SER A 30 7.27 11.11 1.43
N LEU A 31 7.16 11.52 2.70
CA LEU A 31 6.91 10.57 3.82
C LEU A 31 5.58 9.82 3.68
N ALA A 32 4.71 10.27 2.78
CA ALA A 32 3.39 9.71 2.56
C ALA A 32 3.31 8.83 1.30
N VAL A 33 4.43 8.35 0.74
CA VAL A 33 4.43 7.44 -0.44
C VAL A 33 3.42 6.31 -0.24
N ASP A 34 3.49 5.61 0.89
CA ASP A 34 2.60 4.49 1.22
C ASP A 34 1.16 4.89 1.46
N ASN A 35 0.85 6.19 1.59
CA ASN A 35 -0.53 6.68 1.64
C ASN A 35 -1.01 7.07 0.24
N ILE A 36 -0.16 7.78 -0.52
CA ILE A 36 -0.49 8.34 -1.83
C ILE A 36 -0.75 7.22 -2.83
N LEU A 37 0.15 6.22 -2.91
CA LEU A 37 0.08 5.17 -3.92
C LEU A 37 -1.16 4.28 -3.78
N PRO A 38 -1.43 3.61 -2.64
CA PRO A 38 -2.63 2.77 -2.54
C PRO A 38 -3.92 3.58 -2.64
N SER A 39 -3.96 4.83 -2.16
CA SER A 39 -5.15 5.68 -2.28
C SER A 39 -5.46 6.01 -3.73
N LYS A 40 -4.47 6.52 -4.47
CA LYS A 40 -4.64 6.88 -5.88
C LYS A 40 -5.01 5.66 -6.72
N LEU A 41 -4.33 4.54 -6.47
CA LEU A 41 -4.61 3.28 -7.14
C LEU A 41 -6.03 2.79 -6.88
N ALA A 42 -6.49 2.83 -5.62
CA ALA A 42 -7.85 2.46 -5.24
C ALA A 42 -8.89 3.30 -5.98
N TYR A 43 -8.74 4.63 -6.02
CA TYR A 43 -9.69 5.50 -6.73
C TYR A 43 -9.71 5.25 -8.25
N GLU A 44 -8.57 5.02 -8.88
CA GLU A 44 -8.51 4.79 -10.34
C GLU A 44 -9.00 3.39 -10.74
N ALA A 45 -8.78 2.38 -9.90
CA ALA A 45 -9.29 1.04 -10.12
C ALA A 45 -10.79 0.95 -9.89
N ALA A 46 -11.30 1.57 -8.81
CA ALA A 46 -12.69 1.49 -8.38
C ALA A 46 -13.64 2.44 -9.13
N GLY A 47 -13.15 3.59 -9.59
CA GLY A 47 -13.97 4.62 -10.23
C GLY A 47 -14.84 4.11 -11.39
N PRO A 48 -14.31 3.34 -12.36
CA PRO A 48 -15.10 2.78 -13.46
C PRO A 48 -16.16 1.75 -13.02
N LEU A 49 -16.07 1.21 -11.81
CA LEU A 49 -16.99 0.22 -11.25
C LEU A 49 -18.00 0.85 -10.27
N ASP A 50 -17.92 2.16 -10.04
CA ASP A 50 -18.70 2.90 -9.05
C ASP A 50 -18.61 2.32 -7.61
N ILE A 51 -17.47 1.69 -7.29
CA ILE A 51 -17.22 1.12 -5.96
C ILE A 51 -16.65 2.20 -5.03
N PRO A 52 -17.22 2.40 -3.82
CA PRO A 52 -16.72 3.39 -2.88
C PRO A 52 -15.34 3.03 -2.33
N VAL A 53 -14.48 4.03 -2.27
CA VAL A 53 -13.15 3.96 -1.65
C VAL A 53 -13.19 4.72 -0.32
N PHE A 54 -12.88 4.02 0.77
CA PHE A 54 -12.80 4.60 2.10
C PHE A 54 -11.50 5.39 2.29
N PRO A 55 -11.44 6.31 3.27
CA PRO A 55 -10.21 7.02 3.60
C PRO A 55 -9.07 6.04 3.92
N VAL A 56 -7.87 6.37 3.44
CA VAL A 56 -6.67 5.58 3.76
C VAL A 56 -6.38 5.61 5.26
N LEU A 57 -5.98 4.47 5.82
CA LEU A 57 -5.38 4.43 7.15
C LEU A 57 -3.93 4.96 7.05
N PRO A 58 -3.61 6.16 7.55
CA PRO A 58 -2.38 6.87 7.16
C PRO A 58 -1.12 6.46 7.94
N TYR A 59 -1.28 5.59 8.94
CA TYR A 59 -0.20 5.11 9.80
C TYR A 59 -0.20 3.59 9.85
N GLY A 60 0.98 3.01 9.63
CA GLY A 60 1.19 1.57 9.57
C GLY A 60 2.20 1.07 10.60
N ILE A 61 2.74 -0.12 10.35
CA ILE A 61 3.76 -0.75 11.19
C ILE A 61 5.14 -0.52 10.55
N THR A 62 5.91 0.44 11.07
CA THR A 62 7.25 0.81 10.58
C THR A 62 8.30 0.98 11.68
N PRO A 63 8.41 0.04 12.64
CA PRO A 63 9.27 0.22 13.81
C PRO A 63 10.75 0.33 13.48
N TYR A 64 11.16 -0.23 12.33
CA TYR A 64 12.53 -0.20 11.82
C TYR A 64 12.95 1.18 11.31
N PHE A 65 12.01 2.02 10.85
CA PHE A 65 12.31 3.38 10.38
C PHE A 65 12.24 4.47 11.46
N ARG A 66 12.04 4.11 12.74
CA ARG A 66 12.03 5.07 13.86
C ARG A 66 13.32 5.89 14.02
N GLY A 67 14.44 5.48 13.41
CA GLY A 67 15.68 6.27 13.37
C GLY A 67 15.62 7.45 12.41
N TYR A 68 14.68 7.46 11.47
CA TYR A 68 14.48 8.51 10.47
C TYR A 68 13.39 9.49 10.93
N PRO A 69 13.68 10.81 10.97
CA PRO A 69 12.70 11.82 11.34
C PRO A 69 11.47 11.78 10.43
N GLY A 70 10.29 11.88 11.03
CA GLY A 70 9.01 11.84 10.31
C GLY A 70 8.39 10.45 10.17
N SER A 71 9.15 9.37 10.39
CA SER A 71 8.59 8.02 10.43
C SER A 71 7.81 7.80 11.72
N VAL A 72 6.50 7.53 11.60
CA VAL A 72 5.59 7.30 12.73
C VAL A 72 4.99 5.90 12.59
N THR A 73 5.18 5.08 13.61
CA THR A 73 4.70 3.69 13.64
C THR A 73 3.64 3.50 14.70
N LEU A 74 2.62 2.71 14.36
CA LEU A 74 1.77 2.07 15.35
C LEU A 74 2.46 0.82 15.89
N ARG A 75 2.09 0.42 17.11
CA ARG A 75 2.41 -0.92 17.61
C ARG A 75 1.56 -1.94 16.84
N VAL A 76 2.05 -3.17 16.73
CA VAL A 76 1.35 -4.23 15.98
C VAL A 76 -0.07 -4.47 16.52
N ASP A 77 -0.21 -4.60 17.84
CA ASP A 77 -1.51 -4.77 18.52
C ASP A 77 -2.46 -3.61 18.21
N THR A 78 -1.97 -2.37 18.31
CA THR A 78 -2.77 -1.16 18.05
C THR A 78 -3.21 -1.09 16.59
N TYR A 79 -2.31 -1.39 15.64
CA TYR A 79 -2.64 -1.40 14.22
C TYR A 79 -3.72 -2.43 13.90
N LEU A 80 -3.57 -3.65 14.43
CA LEU A 80 -4.55 -4.71 14.22
C LEU A 80 -5.91 -4.38 14.86
N SER A 81 -5.94 -3.79 16.05
CA SER A 81 -7.19 -3.31 16.66
C SER A 81 -7.88 -2.26 15.77
N VAL A 82 -7.14 -1.27 15.25
CA VAL A 82 -7.72 -0.24 14.37
C VAL A 82 -8.24 -0.85 13.07
N VAL A 83 -7.49 -1.76 12.44
CA VAL A 83 -7.96 -2.42 11.20
C VAL A 83 -9.21 -3.26 11.48
N ARG A 84 -9.26 -3.97 12.61
CA ARG A 84 -10.45 -4.73 13.03
C ARG A 84 -11.66 -3.80 13.21
N ASP A 85 -11.52 -2.72 13.98
CA ASP A 85 -12.60 -1.75 14.21
C ASP A 85 -13.13 -1.15 12.89
N ILE A 86 -12.25 -0.91 11.92
CA ILE A 86 -12.65 -0.44 10.59
C ILE A 86 -13.44 -1.52 9.85
N LEU A 87 -12.96 -2.77 9.83
CA LEU A 87 -13.67 -3.87 9.16
C LEU A 87 -15.03 -4.16 9.81
N ASP A 88 -15.09 -4.17 11.15
CA ASP A 88 -16.34 -4.31 11.92
C ASP A 88 -17.32 -3.18 11.54
N GLY A 89 -16.85 -1.93 11.52
CA GLY A 89 -17.67 -0.79 11.10
C GLY A 89 -18.18 -0.90 9.66
N LEU A 90 -17.33 -1.32 8.72
CA LEU A 90 -17.73 -1.56 7.32
C LEU A 90 -18.81 -2.66 7.23
N TYR A 91 -18.63 -3.75 7.98
CA TYR A 91 -19.59 -4.85 8.04
C TYR A 91 -20.92 -4.40 8.66
N GLU A 92 -20.90 -3.64 9.74
CA GLU A 92 -22.10 -3.06 10.35
C GLU A 92 -22.88 -2.17 9.39
N GLN A 93 -22.18 -1.40 8.52
CA GLN A 93 -22.83 -0.57 7.50
C GLN A 93 -23.46 -1.38 6.36
N GLY A 94 -23.10 -2.65 6.18
CA GLY A 94 -23.66 -3.53 5.13
C GLY A 94 -22.67 -3.94 4.04
N PHE A 95 -21.41 -3.49 4.09
CA PHE A 95 -20.40 -3.98 3.16
C PHE A 95 -20.02 -5.43 3.48
N ARG A 96 -19.87 -6.27 2.45
CA ARG A 96 -19.51 -7.68 2.61
C ARG A 96 -18.30 -8.06 1.80
N ARG A 97 -17.99 -7.36 0.71
CA ARG A 97 -16.88 -7.67 -0.19
C ARG A 97 -15.84 -6.54 -0.14
N ILE A 98 -14.81 -6.71 0.68
CA ILE A 98 -13.84 -5.64 0.99
C ILE A 98 -12.52 -5.95 0.27
N LEU A 99 -12.10 -5.07 -0.64
CA LEU A 99 -10.72 -5.10 -1.15
C LEU A 99 -9.85 -4.19 -0.31
N ILE A 100 -8.90 -4.78 0.40
CA ILE A 100 -7.81 -4.02 1.03
C ILE A 100 -6.73 -3.79 -0.01
N VAL A 101 -6.44 -2.52 -0.31
CA VAL A 101 -5.30 -2.11 -1.14
C VAL A 101 -4.20 -1.64 -0.20
N ASN A 102 -3.26 -2.54 0.11
CA ASN A 102 -2.16 -2.25 1.01
C ASN A 102 -1.00 -1.62 0.24
N GLY A 103 -0.46 -0.52 0.76
CA GLY A 103 0.70 0.19 0.22
C GLY A 103 2.01 -0.06 0.95
N HIS A 104 1.99 -0.74 2.11
CA HIS A 104 3.17 -0.87 2.96
C HIS A 104 3.45 -2.31 3.39
N GLY A 105 4.68 -2.79 3.18
CA GLY A 105 5.07 -4.15 3.55
C GLY A 105 4.92 -4.47 5.04
N GLY A 106 5.16 -3.50 5.93
CA GLY A 106 5.04 -3.68 7.37
C GLY A 106 3.63 -4.00 7.86
N ASN A 107 2.60 -3.68 7.06
CA ASN A 107 1.19 -3.94 7.37
C ASN A 107 0.76 -5.39 7.14
N SER A 108 1.68 -6.27 6.68
CA SER A 108 1.41 -7.69 6.42
C SER A 108 0.70 -8.46 7.54
N PRO A 109 0.86 -8.15 8.86
CA PRO A 109 0.05 -8.80 9.90
C PRO A 109 -1.47 -8.67 9.69
N ALA A 110 -1.95 -7.62 9.03
CA ALA A 110 -3.37 -7.47 8.72
C ALA A 110 -3.92 -8.53 7.74
N LEU A 111 -3.06 -9.20 6.97
CA LEU A 111 -3.47 -10.36 6.16
C LEU A 111 -3.97 -11.50 7.06
N GLY A 112 -3.24 -11.81 8.13
CA GLY A 112 -3.65 -12.83 9.10
C GLY A 112 -4.94 -12.45 9.82
N LEU A 113 -5.03 -11.18 10.25
CA LEU A 113 -6.25 -10.62 10.84
C LEU A 113 -7.45 -10.72 9.88
N SER A 114 -7.26 -10.46 8.59
CA SER A 114 -8.36 -10.54 7.60
C SER A 114 -8.94 -11.95 7.52
N GLY A 115 -8.09 -12.98 7.61
CA GLY A 115 -8.53 -14.37 7.65
C GLY A 115 -9.30 -14.73 8.92
N GLU A 116 -8.79 -14.33 10.09
CA GLU A 116 -9.48 -14.48 11.38
C GLU A 116 -10.83 -13.76 11.37
N TRP A 117 -10.84 -12.50 10.92
CA TRP A 117 -12.02 -11.66 10.88
C TRP A 117 -13.11 -12.25 9.97
N MET A 118 -12.77 -12.78 8.80
CA MET A 118 -13.74 -13.47 7.93
C MET A 118 -14.33 -14.73 8.58
N ALA A 119 -13.56 -15.45 9.40
CA ALA A 119 -14.07 -16.63 10.11
C ALA A 119 -15.12 -16.24 11.18
N ASP A 120 -14.95 -15.07 11.79
CA ASP A 120 -15.89 -14.52 12.78
C ASP A 120 -17.12 -13.85 12.13
N HIS A 121 -17.07 -13.54 10.83
CA HIS A 121 -18.11 -12.80 10.09
C HIS A 121 -18.60 -13.57 8.86
N PRO A 122 -19.47 -14.59 9.05
CA PRO A 122 -20.05 -15.35 7.93
C PRO A 122 -20.68 -14.44 6.87
N GLY A 123 -20.39 -14.74 5.60
CA GLY A 123 -20.85 -13.97 4.45
C GLY A 123 -19.99 -12.75 4.10
N ALA A 124 -18.99 -12.41 4.92
CA ALA A 124 -17.99 -11.41 4.54
C ALA A 124 -16.81 -12.04 3.79
N GLN A 125 -16.22 -11.27 2.90
CA GLN A 125 -15.07 -11.62 2.09
C GLN A 125 -14.10 -10.45 2.05
N VAL A 126 -12.83 -10.73 2.33
CA VAL A 126 -11.75 -9.76 2.29
C VAL A 126 -10.66 -10.26 1.34
N LYS A 127 -10.34 -9.45 0.35
CA LYS A 127 -9.14 -9.64 -0.48
C LYS A 127 -8.06 -8.69 0.01
N PHE A 128 -6.87 -9.22 0.29
CA PHE A 128 -5.73 -8.42 0.73
C PHE A 128 -4.72 -8.29 -0.42
N HIS A 129 -4.62 -7.09 -0.98
CA HIS A 129 -3.82 -6.80 -2.17
C HIS A 129 -2.64 -5.90 -1.84
N ASN A 130 -1.44 -6.48 -1.79
CA ASN A 130 -0.19 -5.73 -1.79
C ASN A 130 0.09 -5.28 -3.23
N TRP A 131 -0.18 -4.03 -3.56
CA TRP A 131 -0.19 -3.61 -4.97
C TRP A 131 1.19 -3.69 -5.62
N TRP A 132 2.25 -3.34 -4.88
CA TRP A 132 3.62 -3.20 -5.42
C TRP A 132 4.26 -4.54 -5.83
N ASN A 133 3.80 -5.66 -5.25
CA ASN A 133 4.28 -6.99 -5.55
C ASN A 133 3.17 -7.93 -6.05
N ALA A 134 2.06 -7.35 -6.51
CA ALA A 134 1.03 -8.11 -7.20
C ALA A 134 1.62 -8.78 -8.46
N PRO A 135 1.11 -9.96 -8.89
CA PRO A 135 1.79 -10.77 -9.89
C PRO A 135 2.14 -10.03 -11.19
N ARG A 136 1.20 -9.27 -11.79
CA ARG A 136 1.48 -8.53 -13.03
C ARG A 136 2.33 -7.30 -12.78
N VAL A 137 2.08 -6.56 -11.69
CA VAL A 137 2.92 -5.41 -11.30
C VAL A 137 4.37 -5.83 -11.11
N TRP A 138 4.60 -6.90 -10.34
CA TRP A 138 5.94 -7.41 -10.07
C TRP A 138 6.63 -7.92 -11.33
N ALA A 139 5.91 -8.60 -12.22
CA ALA A 139 6.44 -9.02 -13.51
C ALA A 139 6.88 -7.81 -14.36
N GLN A 140 6.08 -6.74 -14.39
CA GLN A 140 6.42 -5.51 -15.10
C GLN A 140 7.65 -4.80 -14.48
N VAL A 141 7.72 -4.74 -13.14
CA VAL A 141 8.88 -4.20 -12.42
C VAL A 141 10.14 -4.98 -12.79
N GLN A 142 10.11 -6.31 -12.67
CA GLN A 142 11.25 -7.18 -12.98
C GLN A 142 11.68 -7.13 -14.45
N ALA A 143 10.74 -6.96 -15.38
CA ALA A 143 11.05 -6.76 -16.79
C ALA A 143 11.71 -5.41 -17.08
N THR A 144 11.42 -4.40 -16.26
CA THR A 144 11.96 -3.04 -16.39
C THR A 144 13.35 -2.92 -15.76
N ASP A 145 13.48 -3.39 -14.52
CA ASP A 145 14.72 -3.40 -13.74
C ASP A 145 14.55 -4.35 -12.54
N SER A 146 15.37 -5.39 -12.46
CA SER A 146 15.28 -6.38 -11.39
C SER A 146 15.78 -5.85 -10.04
N ASN A 147 16.55 -4.76 -10.02
CA ASN A 147 17.01 -4.09 -8.81
C ASN A 147 16.01 -2.97 -8.42
N ALA A 148 14.89 -3.39 -7.83
CA ALA A 148 13.82 -2.53 -7.35
C ALA A 148 13.43 -2.89 -5.91
N SER A 149 13.30 -1.88 -5.03
CA SER A 149 13.05 -2.10 -3.61
C SER A 149 12.54 -0.81 -2.94
N HIS A 150 12.56 -0.77 -1.61
CA HIS A 150 12.15 0.37 -0.78
C HIS A 150 12.87 1.67 -1.17
N ALA A 151 12.10 2.74 -1.32
CA ALA A 151 12.50 4.09 -1.72
C ALA A 151 13.31 4.14 -3.03
N SER A 152 13.15 3.13 -3.88
CA SER A 152 13.75 3.11 -5.21
C SER A 152 12.81 3.69 -6.26
N TRP A 153 13.26 3.67 -7.50
CA TRP A 153 12.51 4.11 -8.66
C TRP A 153 11.09 3.51 -8.72
N MET A 154 10.85 2.29 -8.23
CA MET A 154 9.52 1.63 -8.28
C MET A 154 8.45 2.33 -7.44
N GLU A 155 8.84 3.21 -6.51
CA GLU A 155 7.96 4.04 -5.69
C GLU A 155 8.02 5.53 -6.09
N ASN A 156 8.90 5.87 -7.04
CA ASN A 156 9.19 7.24 -7.47
C ASN A 156 8.30 7.69 -8.66
N PHE A 157 7.00 7.79 -8.39
CA PHE A 157 6.02 8.34 -9.33
C PHE A 157 6.00 9.87 -9.31
N PRO A 158 5.54 10.54 -10.37
CA PRO A 158 5.40 12.00 -10.38
C PRO A 158 4.63 12.58 -9.17
N TRP A 159 3.64 11.84 -8.65
CA TRP A 159 2.83 12.24 -7.49
C TRP A 159 3.42 11.85 -6.11
N THR A 160 4.57 11.18 -6.04
CA THR A 160 5.30 10.94 -4.77
C THR A 160 6.55 11.80 -4.61
N ARG A 161 6.94 12.53 -5.67
CA ARG A 161 8.08 13.46 -5.68
C ARG A 161 7.77 14.75 -4.96
N LEU A 162 8.82 15.34 -4.39
CA LEU A 162 8.76 16.63 -3.69
C LEU A 162 9.36 17.73 -4.57
N GLY A 163 8.71 18.90 -4.60
CA GLY A 163 9.23 20.07 -5.31
C GLY A 163 10.57 20.52 -4.75
N GLY A 164 11.53 20.82 -5.63
CA GLY A 164 12.87 21.28 -5.24
C GLY A 164 13.82 20.18 -4.75
N VAL A 165 13.41 18.90 -4.78
CA VAL A 165 14.27 17.77 -4.44
C VAL A 165 14.77 17.09 -5.73
N THR A 166 16.08 17.01 -5.90
CA THR A 166 16.71 16.33 -7.04
C THR A 166 17.08 14.90 -6.65
N MET A 167 16.70 13.95 -7.50
CA MET A 167 17.05 12.54 -7.31
C MET A 167 18.50 12.29 -7.70
N PRO A 168 19.27 11.51 -6.91
CA PRO A 168 20.60 11.08 -7.31
C PRO A 168 20.57 10.25 -8.61
N ASP A 169 21.43 10.60 -9.56
CA ASP A 169 21.63 9.81 -10.80
C ASP A 169 22.69 8.71 -10.58
N VAL A 170 22.42 7.85 -9.60
CA VAL A 170 23.25 6.70 -9.26
C VAL A 170 22.37 5.48 -9.00
N GLU A 171 22.93 4.30 -9.19
CA GLU A 171 22.30 3.05 -8.80
C GLU A 171 22.92 2.53 -7.51
N LYS A 172 22.07 2.16 -6.55
CA LYS A 172 22.48 1.56 -5.29
C LYS A 172 22.46 0.03 -5.40
N PRO A 173 23.51 -0.68 -4.97
CA PRO A 173 23.45 -2.14 -4.85
C PRO A 173 22.34 -2.56 -3.89
N ALA A 174 21.69 -3.69 -4.18
CA ALA A 174 20.70 -4.27 -3.28
C ALA A 174 21.30 -4.55 -1.89
N VAL A 175 20.56 -4.17 -0.85
CA VAL A 175 20.95 -4.39 0.54
C VAL A 175 20.72 -5.84 0.95
N ASN A 176 21.47 -6.29 1.97
CA ASN A 176 21.24 -7.59 2.58
C ASN A 176 20.05 -7.49 3.56
N LEU A 177 18.88 -7.99 3.15
CA LEU A 177 17.65 -7.94 3.95
C LEU A 177 17.74 -8.71 5.27
N ASP A 178 18.46 -9.83 5.31
CA ASP A 178 18.65 -10.61 6.54
C ASP A 178 19.45 -9.81 7.57
N ARG A 179 20.45 -9.05 7.11
CA ARG A 179 21.18 -8.11 7.96
C ARG A 179 20.27 -6.98 8.45
N LEU A 180 19.46 -6.38 7.57
CA LEU A 180 18.60 -5.25 7.95
C LEU A 180 17.64 -5.62 9.09
N ARG A 181 17.06 -6.83 9.04
CA ARG A 181 16.12 -7.34 10.06
C ARG A 181 16.71 -7.45 11.46
N LEU A 182 18.04 -7.46 11.59
CA LEU A 182 18.75 -7.56 12.86
C LEU A 182 19.17 -6.21 13.44
N LEU A 183 18.99 -5.11 12.69
CA LEU A 183 19.44 -3.78 13.10
C LEU A 183 18.38 -3.06 13.93
N SER A 184 18.83 -2.34 14.97
CA SER A 184 17.99 -1.34 15.64
C SER A 184 17.69 -0.18 14.68
N PRO A 185 16.64 0.64 14.92
CA PRO A 185 16.27 1.71 14.00
C PRO A 185 17.40 2.73 13.75
N GLN A 186 18.18 3.07 14.77
CA GLN A 186 19.33 3.96 14.62
C GLN A 186 20.47 3.28 13.84
N ALA A 187 20.74 2.00 14.10
CA ALA A 187 21.77 1.25 13.38
C ALA A 187 21.38 1.05 11.90
N LEU A 188 20.09 0.83 11.62
CA LEU A 188 19.54 0.76 10.27
C LEU A 188 19.78 2.07 9.51
N ARG A 189 19.46 3.21 10.13
CA ARG A 189 19.74 4.53 9.54
C ARG A 189 21.22 4.74 9.26
N ASN A 190 22.08 4.40 10.22
CA ASN A 190 23.53 4.51 10.04
C ASN A 190 24.04 3.62 8.90
N TYR A 191 23.44 2.45 8.71
CA TYR A 191 23.83 1.50 7.65
C TYR A 191 23.34 1.94 6.26
N LEU A 192 22.09 2.41 6.16
CA LEU A 192 21.46 2.73 4.89
C LEU A 192 21.73 4.16 4.41
N GLY A 193 22.06 5.08 5.32
CA GLY A 193 22.22 6.50 5.03
C GLY A 193 20.88 7.16 4.73
N GLU A 194 20.62 7.37 3.45
CA GLU A 194 19.40 7.99 2.92
C GLU A 194 18.17 7.09 2.98
N GLY A 195 18.32 5.77 3.20
CA GLY A 195 17.19 4.87 3.47
C GLY A 195 16.66 4.07 2.29
N ASN A 196 17.24 4.20 1.10
CA ASN A 196 16.95 3.36 -0.06
C ASN A 196 17.54 1.94 0.09
N TYR A 197 16.83 0.90 -0.32
CA TYR A 197 17.23 -0.51 -0.17
C TYR A 197 17.94 -1.12 -1.39
N GLY A 198 18.01 -0.40 -2.50
CA GLY A 198 18.63 -0.85 -3.74
C GLY A 198 17.94 -0.25 -4.96
N GLY A 199 18.65 -0.24 -6.08
CA GLY A 199 18.16 0.25 -7.36
C GLY A 199 18.48 1.71 -7.63
N ARG A 200 18.03 2.19 -8.78
CA ARG A 200 18.04 3.62 -9.11
C ARG A 200 17.04 4.36 -8.22
N PHE A 201 17.31 5.63 -7.93
CA PHE A 201 16.36 6.49 -7.23
C PHE A 201 15.20 6.90 -8.12
N GLN A 202 15.44 7.08 -9.41
CA GLN A 202 14.44 7.52 -10.38
C GLN A 202 14.62 6.81 -11.72
N ARG A 203 13.51 6.61 -12.43
CA ARG A 203 13.45 6.21 -13.83
C ARG A 203 12.57 7.18 -14.63
N PRO A 204 12.61 7.15 -15.98
CA PRO A 204 11.73 7.97 -16.80
C PRO A 204 10.25 7.78 -16.45
N ASP A 205 9.47 8.84 -16.54
CA ASP A 205 8.04 8.80 -16.18
C ASP A 205 7.22 7.84 -17.04
N ALA A 206 7.68 7.56 -18.26
CA ALA A 206 7.08 6.55 -19.13
C ALA A 206 7.19 5.13 -18.53
N ASP A 207 8.32 4.79 -17.92
CA ASP A 207 8.51 3.49 -17.23
C ASP A 207 7.55 3.40 -16.03
N MET A 208 7.44 4.51 -15.28
CA MET A 208 6.56 4.60 -14.13
C MET A 208 5.09 4.48 -14.53
N GLN A 209 4.68 5.16 -15.60
CA GLN A 209 3.32 5.08 -16.11
C GLN A 209 2.97 3.66 -16.58
N ALA A 210 3.89 2.96 -17.25
CA ALA A 210 3.66 1.57 -17.68
C ALA A 210 3.38 0.63 -16.50
N ILE A 211 4.11 0.78 -15.38
CA ILE A 211 3.84 0.01 -14.15
C ILE A 211 2.52 0.41 -13.52
N TRP A 212 2.22 1.71 -13.50
CA TRP A 212 0.99 2.23 -12.95
C TRP A 212 -0.24 1.70 -13.67
N ASP A 213 -0.22 1.68 -15.01
CA ASP A 213 -1.32 1.17 -15.83
C ASP A 213 -1.59 -0.32 -15.54
N VAL A 214 -0.52 -1.11 -15.37
CA VAL A 214 -0.61 -2.51 -14.96
C VAL A 214 -1.21 -2.63 -13.56
N ALA A 215 -0.76 -1.82 -12.61
CA ALA A 215 -1.29 -1.82 -11.24
C ALA A 215 -2.78 -1.50 -11.22
N VAL A 216 -3.21 -0.44 -11.92
CA VAL A 216 -4.62 -0.03 -11.99
C VAL A 216 -5.48 -1.15 -12.56
N GLN A 217 -5.05 -1.78 -13.66
CA GLN A 217 -5.80 -2.87 -14.25
C GLN A 217 -5.83 -4.10 -13.34
N GLU A 218 -4.71 -4.42 -12.68
CA GLU A 218 -4.64 -5.57 -11.78
C GLU A 218 -5.50 -5.41 -10.53
N THR A 219 -5.51 -4.23 -9.92
CA THR A 219 -6.42 -3.91 -8.82
C THR A 219 -7.89 -3.93 -9.27
N ARG A 220 -8.19 -3.43 -10.48
CA ARG A 220 -9.56 -3.42 -11.02
C ARG A 220 -10.09 -4.84 -11.25
N ASP A 221 -9.28 -5.73 -11.81
CA ASP A 221 -9.71 -7.12 -12.04
C ASP A 221 -10.03 -7.85 -10.71
N LEU A 222 -9.31 -7.51 -9.63
CA LEU A 222 -9.60 -8.03 -8.28
C LEU A 222 -10.92 -7.50 -7.69
N LEU A 223 -11.29 -6.26 -8.04
CA LEU A 223 -12.58 -5.67 -7.64
C LEU A 223 -13.75 -6.29 -8.43
N ASP A 224 -13.55 -6.53 -9.71
CA ASP A 224 -14.59 -6.98 -10.62
C ASP A 224 -14.96 -8.45 -10.40
N GLY A 225 -13.97 -9.34 -10.31
CA GLY A 225 -14.20 -10.79 -10.30
C GLY A 225 -13.60 -11.53 -9.11
N GLY A 226 -13.89 -12.83 -8.99
CA GLY A 226 -13.29 -13.72 -7.99
C GLY A 226 -13.81 -13.55 -6.56
N TRP A 227 -15.03 -13.01 -6.41
CA TRP A 227 -15.80 -13.10 -5.17
C TRP A 227 -16.61 -14.40 -5.19
N VAL A 228 -16.74 -15.06 -4.05
CA VAL A 228 -17.52 -16.30 -3.89
C VAL A 228 -18.99 -15.96 -3.67
N GLU A 229 -19.90 -16.78 -4.20
CA GLU A 229 -21.35 -16.67 -3.97
C GLU A 229 -21.78 -17.22 -2.61
#